data_AF-A0AA45MA56-F1
#
_entry.id   AF-A0AA45MA56-F1
#
_cell.length_a   1.000
_cell.length_b   1.000
_cell.length_c   1.000
_cell.angle_alpha   90.00
_cell.angle_beta   90.00
_cell.angle_gamma   90.00
#
_symmetry.space_group_name_H-M   'P 1'
#
loop_
_entity.id
_entity.type
_entity.pdbx_description
1 polymer ?
#
loop_
_entity_poly.entity_id
_entity_poly.type
_entity_poly.pdbx_seq_one_letter_code
_entity_poly.pdbx_strand_id
1 'polypeptide(L)'
;MLNEGFNDVGTLAANGWVFVNNSSPPGSTAWFQGVPTVFPAATGAADSYIAANLNNATFGGAISNWLLTPQLAVSNGESLNFSLRLLGEGFLDTVEVYLSTNGASTSLGGFNLLGAFDSATDTGWLDRSLLVGGLAAPATGRFAFRYVVDDTRVNGDYIGIDNVSVNAAAIPTPGTVALVVLGLCALAGVSRKRKPASWLALSGLALMGTTVQALPEDGVMTFPHVNVVARQAAPQPSAGWDAGGLKAYKDPATGKLGDPTPEQAAALDAAIRAGAAGPKARAAAPRMIRPPHGGVGMVLDNSQTPYSVVPHAKGEQK
;
A
#
# COMPACT_ATOMS: atom_id res chain seq x y z
N MET A 1 -7.20 10.92 -15.81
CA MET A 1 -5.74 10.68 -15.87
C MET A 1 -5.07 11.64 -14.92
N LEU A 2 -4.18 11.14 -14.06
CA LEU A 2 -3.35 11.94 -13.15
C LEU A 2 -1.91 11.87 -13.65
N ASN A 3 -1.20 12.99 -13.66
CA ASN A 3 0.24 13.08 -13.90
C ASN A 3 0.80 14.27 -13.12
N GLU A 4 1.57 14.02 -12.08
CA GLU A 4 2.06 15.00 -11.13
C GLU A 4 3.56 14.78 -10.88
N GLY A 5 4.37 15.80 -11.18
CA GLY A 5 5.82 15.83 -10.94
C GLY A 5 6.23 16.76 -9.79
N PHE A 6 5.25 17.35 -9.08
CA PHE A 6 5.47 18.20 -7.91
C PHE A 6 6.42 19.38 -8.14
N ASN A 7 6.37 19.98 -9.32
CA ASN A 7 7.14 21.18 -9.66
C ASN A 7 6.86 22.34 -8.69
N ASP A 8 5.63 22.42 -8.16
CA ASP A 8 5.23 23.37 -7.12
C ASP A 8 4.16 22.76 -6.22
N VAL A 9 4.59 22.28 -5.04
CA VAL A 9 3.73 21.68 -4.01
C VAL A 9 2.68 22.67 -3.48
N GLY A 10 2.95 23.98 -3.53
CA GLY A 10 2.03 25.03 -3.09
C GLY A 10 0.74 25.10 -3.92
N THR A 11 0.77 24.59 -5.15
CA THR A 11 -0.40 24.60 -6.06
C THR A 11 -1.33 23.39 -5.89
N LEU A 12 -0.87 22.34 -5.22
CA LEU A 12 -1.57 21.04 -5.21
C LEU A 12 -2.97 21.11 -4.59
N ALA A 13 -3.14 21.89 -3.52
CA ALA A 13 -4.44 22.03 -2.87
C ALA A 13 -5.48 22.65 -3.83
N ALA A 14 -5.08 23.64 -4.63
CA ALA A 14 -5.93 24.23 -5.67
C ALA A 14 -6.23 23.22 -6.80
N ASN A 15 -5.33 22.27 -7.04
CA ASN A 15 -5.49 21.17 -7.99
C ASN A 15 -6.24 19.95 -7.41
N GLY A 16 -6.79 20.06 -6.19
CA GLY A 16 -7.67 19.05 -5.59
C GLY A 16 -6.96 17.98 -4.75
N TRP A 17 -5.65 18.09 -4.54
CA TRP A 17 -4.93 17.30 -3.54
C TRP A 17 -5.33 17.72 -2.13
N VAL A 18 -5.23 16.79 -1.18
CA VAL A 18 -5.58 17.07 0.22
C VAL A 18 -4.47 16.59 1.14
N PHE A 19 -4.09 17.46 2.07
CA PHE A 19 -3.05 17.21 3.07
C PHE A 19 -3.72 17.00 4.43
N VAL A 20 -3.41 15.89 5.10
CA VAL A 20 -3.94 15.60 6.44
C VAL A 20 -2.80 15.07 7.32
N ASN A 21 -2.23 15.95 8.15
CA ASN A 21 -1.26 15.55 9.15
C ASN A 21 -1.99 15.11 10.44
N ASN A 22 -2.09 13.79 10.65
CA ASN A 22 -2.67 13.18 11.84
C ASN A 22 -1.59 12.63 12.80
N SER A 23 -0.40 13.23 12.77
CA SER A 23 0.71 12.87 13.66
C SER A 23 0.45 13.34 15.09
N SER A 24 1.04 12.64 16.06
CA SER A 24 0.80 12.90 17.48
C SER A 24 2.04 12.67 18.36
N PRO A 25 2.47 13.65 19.16
CA PRO A 25 2.06 15.06 19.07
C PRO A 25 2.48 15.67 17.72
N PRO A 26 1.74 16.68 17.20
CA PRO A 26 2.04 17.28 15.92
C PRO A 26 3.41 17.98 15.93
N GLY A 27 4.19 17.76 14.88
CA GLY A 27 5.50 18.38 14.70
C GLY A 27 5.47 19.74 14.00
N SER A 28 6.63 20.18 13.51
CA SER A 28 6.79 21.48 12.85
C SER A 28 6.66 21.43 11.32
N THR A 29 6.63 20.23 10.73
CA THR A 29 6.49 20.04 9.27
C THR A 29 5.26 19.19 8.94
N ALA A 30 4.93 19.12 7.65
CA ALA A 30 3.93 18.21 7.09
C ALA A 30 4.50 17.65 5.77
N TRP A 31 3.69 17.54 4.71
CA TRP A 31 4.21 17.39 3.36
C TRP A 31 4.68 18.77 2.85
N PHE A 32 5.84 18.84 2.20
CA PHE A 32 6.45 20.09 1.73
C PHE A 32 7.23 19.90 0.43
N GLN A 33 7.68 21.01 -0.19
CA GLN A 33 8.52 20.99 -1.39
C GLN A 33 9.87 20.30 -1.11
N GLY A 34 10.35 19.50 -2.05
CA GLY A 34 11.64 18.83 -1.95
C GLY A 34 12.81 19.76 -1.64
N VAL A 35 13.78 19.25 -0.88
CA VAL A 35 14.98 19.98 -0.47
C VAL A 35 16.20 19.41 -1.23
N PRO A 36 16.74 20.13 -2.23
CA PRO A 36 17.83 19.62 -3.08
C PRO A 36 19.12 19.26 -2.33
N THR A 37 19.35 19.89 -1.18
CA THR A 37 20.53 19.64 -0.35
C THR A 37 20.46 18.30 0.39
N VAL A 38 19.27 17.70 0.52
CA VAL A 38 19.09 16.31 1.01
C VAL A 38 19.29 15.37 -0.17
N PHE A 39 18.47 15.52 -1.21
CA PHE A 39 18.71 14.93 -2.52
C PHE A 39 17.93 15.65 -3.63
N PRO A 40 18.38 15.58 -4.90
CA PRO A 40 17.64 16.10 -6.03
C PRO A 40 16.42 15.23 -6.39
N ALA A 41 15.44 15.86 -7.05
CA ALA A 41 14.27 15.22 -7.67
C ALA A 41 14.66 14.05 -8.60
N ALA A 42 13.72 13.13 -8.85
CA ALA A 42 13.95 12.05 -9.79
C ALA A 42 14.05 12.60 -11.22
N THR A 43 13.25 13.63 -11.51
CA THR A 43 13.21 14.33 -12.79
C THR A 43 12.87 15.81 -12.62
N GLY A 44 13.25 16.66 -13.57
CA GLY A 44 12.90 18.09 -13.54
C GLY A 44 13.87 18.96 -12.74
N ALA A 45 13.38 20.03 -12.12
CA ALA A 45 14.22 20.88 -11.27
C ALA A 45 14.58 20.13 -9.98
N ALA A 46 15.71 20.47 -9.36
CA ALA A 46 16.26 19.66 -8.27
C ALA A 46 15.34 19.57 -7.03
N ASP A 47 14.42 20.51 -6.85
CA ASP A 47 13.42 20.54 -5.79
C ASP A 47 12.05 19.98 -6.19
N SER A 48 11.84 19.61 -7.47
CA SER A 48 10.57 19.14 -8.04
C SER A 48 10.20 17.73 -7.59
N TYR A 49 9.93 17.57 -6.31
CA TYR A 49 9.35 16.37 -5.70
C TYR A 49 8.64 16.80 -4.40
N ILE A 50 7.74 15.98 -3.89
CA ILE A 50 7.09 16.22 -2.59
C ILE A 50 7.78 15.40 -1.51
N ALA A 51 7.97 15.99 -0.33
CA ALA A 51 8.74 15.38 0.76
C ALA A 51 7.99 15.40 2.09
N ALA A 52 8.35 14.46 2.96
CA ALA A 52 8.03 14.48 4.38
C ALA A 52 9.26 14.03 5.18
N ASN A 53 9.28 14.33 6.48
CA ASN A 53 10.41 13.98 7.34
C ASN A 53 9.98 13.76 8.79
N LEU A 54 10.92 13.31 9.62
CA LEU A 54 10.65 12.97 11.03
C LEU A 54 9.98 14.11 11.83
N ASN A 55 10.18 15.37 11.42
CA ASN A 55 9.62 16.55 12.07
C ASN A 55 8.11 16.72 11.83
N ASN A 56 7.45 15.77 11.17
CA ASN A 56 5.99 15.71 11.09
C ASN A 56 5.33 15.44 12.45
N ALA A 57 6.07 14.83 13.38
CA ALA A 57 5.71 14.69 14.79
C ALA A 57 6.78 15.34 15.69
N THR A 58 6.45 15.61 16.95
CA THR A 58 7.47 15.96 17.95
C THR A 58 8.40 14.78 18.23
N PHE A 59 9.59 15.03 18.76
CA PHE A 59 10.50 13.96 19.22
C PHE A 59 9.82 13.02 20.23
N GLY A 60 9.78 11.72 19.93
CA GLY A 60 9.03 10.73 20.73
C GLY A 60 7.57 10.54 20.34
N GLY A 61 7.11 11.26 19.32
CA GLY A 61 5.77 11.12 18.75
C GLY A 61 5.70 10.09 17.64
N ALA A 62 4.47 9.81 17.21
CA ALA A 62 4.17 8.97 16.06
C ALA A 62 3.77 9.84 14.86
N ILE A 63 4.28 9.50 13.68
CA ILE A 63 3.93 10.16 12.42
C ILE A 63 2.78 9.41 11.75
N SER A 64 1.80 10.18 11.28
CA SER A 64 0.74 9.70 10.40
C SER A 64 0.32 10.85 9.48
N ASN A 65 1.14 11.15 8.48
CA ASN A 65 0.89 12.26 7.57
C ASN A 65 0.44 11.78 6.19
N TRP A 66 -0.73 12.24 5.76
CA TRP A 66 -1.44 11.75 4.57
C TRP A 66 -1.44 12.78 3.45
N LEU A 67 -1.14 12.32 2.24
CA LEU A 67 -1.26 13.06 0.98
C LEU A 67 -2.26 12.32 0.09
N LEU A 68 -3.43 12.93 -0.14
CA LEU A 68 -4.49 12.36 -0.95
C LEU A 68 -4.48 13.00 -2.34
N THR A 69 -4.54 12.16 -3.38
CA THR A 69 -4.70 12.62 -4.76
C THR A 69 -6.02 13.36 -4.95
N PRO A 70 -6.21 14.11 -6.06
CA PRO A 70 -7.53 14.50 -6.53
C PRO A 70 -8.47 13.29 -6.70
N GLN A 71 -9.77 13.55 -6.82
CA GLN A 71 -10.72 12.48 -7.16
C GLN A 71 -10.45 11.98 -8.58
N LEU A 72 -10.35 10.67 -8.74
CA LEU A 72 -10.12 9.99 -10.00
C LEU A 72 -11.22 8.96 -10.26
N ALA A 73 -11.46 8.64 -11.53
CA ALA A 73 -12.12 7.40 -11.90
C ALA A 73 -11.11 6.25 -11.75
N VAL A 74 -11.55 5.13 -11.19
CA VAL A 74 -10.72 3.95 -10.94
C VAL A 74 -11.41 2.67 -11.41
N SER A 75 -10.64 1.80 -12.06
CA SER A 75 -11.10 0.50 -12.56
C SER A 75 -10.08 -0.61 -12.27
N ASN A 76 -10.55 -1.86 -12.18
CA ASN A 76 -9.65 -3.01 -12.10
C ASN A 76 -8.70 -3.03 -13.31
N GLY A 77 -7.42 -3.31 -13.06
CA GLY A 77 -6.38 -3.36 -14.08
C GLY A 77 -5.63 -2.04 -14.30
N GLU A 78 -6.07 -0.94 -13.70
CA GLU A 78 -5.30 0.31 -13.67
C GLU A 78 -4.16 0.23 -12.66
N SER A 79 -3.07 0.96 -12.91
CA SER A 79 -1.95 1.06 -11.97
C SER A 79 -1.71 2.50 -11.54
N LEU A 80 -1.47 2.68 -10.23
CA LEU A 80 -0.82 3.86 -9.69
C LEU A 80 0.70 3.67 -9.81
N ASN A 81 1.35 4.55 -10.56
CA ASN A 81 2.82 4.57 -10.68
C ASN A 81 3.38 5.82 -10.02
N PHE A 82 4.55 5.69 -9.41
CA PHE A 82 5.25 6.79 -8.74
C PHE A 82 6.70 6.42 -8.50
N SER A 83 7.58 7.42 -8.40
CA SER A 83 8.94 7.24 -7.92
C SER A 83 8.96 7.50 -6.40
N LEU A 84 9.62 6.64 -5.64
CA LEU A 84 9.76 6.74 -4.19
C LEU A 84 11.24 6.67 -3.82
N ARG A 85 11.66 7.55 -2.92
CA ARG A 85 12.96 7.45 -2.23
C ARG A 85 12.74 7.51 -0.74
N LEU A 86 13.29 6.52 -0.03
CA LEU A 86 13.37 6.48 1.42
C LEU A 86 14.84 6.70 1.77
N LEU A 87 15.16 7.76 2.51
CA LEU A 87 16.55 8.06 2.87
C LEU A 87 17.02 7.13 3.98
N GLY A 88 16.18 6.94 5.00
CA GLY A 88 16.39 6.04 6.13
C GLY A 88 17.86 5.87 6.53
N GLU A 89 18.58 6.87 6.99
CA GLU A 89 20.01 6.72 7.35
C GLU A 89 20.24 5.95 8.67
N GLY A 90 19.82 4.69 8.72
CA GLY A 90 19.75 3.86 9.92
C GLY A 90 18.46 4.03 10.73
N PHE A 91 17.56 4.91 10.29
CA PHE A 91 16.22 5.10 10.85
C PHE A 91 15.19 4.51 9.88
N LEU A 92 14.24 3.71 10.37
CA LEU A 92 13.25 3.12 9.48
C LEU A 92 12.25 4.17 9.02
N ASP A 93 12.20 4.42 7.72
CA ASP A 93 11.13 5.15 7.05
C ASP A 93 10.10 4.17 6.51
N THR A 94 8.80 4.51 6.60
CA THR A 94 7.73 3.69 6.02
C THR A 94 6.70 4.58 5.31
N VAL A 95 6.39 4.23 4.06
CA VAL A 95 5.32 4.82 3.27
C VAL A 95 4.29 3.75 2.92
N GLU A 96 3.06 3.96 3.36
CA GLU A 96 1.90 3.16 3.00
C GLU A 96 1.11 3.85 1.89
N VAL A 97 0.53 3.07 0.98
CA VAL A 97 -0.28 3.56 -0.12
C VAL A 97 -1.65 2.93 -0.05
N TYR A 98 -2.68 3.75 -0.19
CA TYR A 98 -4.07 3.35 0.00
C TYR A 98 -4.96 3.75 -1.19
N LEU A 99 -6.13 3.11 -1.28
CA LEU A 99 -7.22 3.46 -2.18
C LEU A 99 -8.55 3.57 -1.41
N SER A 100 -9.26 4.66 -1.62
CA SER A 100 -10.67 4.83 -1.24
C SER A 100 -11.51 4.92 -2.50
N THR A 101 -12.63 4.20 -2.55
CA THR A 101 -13.62 4.25 -3.64
C THR A 101 -14.86 5.09 -3.27
N ASN A 102 -14.73 5.93 -2.24
CA ASN A 102 -15.82 6.78 -1.72
C ASN A 102 -15.86 8.16 -2.40
N GLY A 103 -15.65 8.20 -3.73
CA GLY A 103 -15.70 9.44 -4.51
C GLY A 103 -14.73 10.51 -4.01
N ALA A 104 -15.24 11.73 -3.83
CA ALA A 104 -14.47 12.89 -3.39
C ALA A 104 -14.01 12.85 -1.92
N SER A 105 -14.48 11.88 -1.13
CA SER A 105 -14.30 11.84 0.32
C SER A 105 -12.83 11.91 0.74
N THR A 106 -12.60 12.63 1.84
CA THR A 106 -11.30 12.77 2.50
C THR A 106 -11.24 12.05 3.84
N SER A 107 -12.30 11.30 4.20
CA SER A 107 -12.35 10.54 5.45
C SER A 107 -11.33 9.39 5.42
N LEU A 108 -10.37 9.42 6.35
CA LEU A 108 -9.28 8.45 6.41
C LEU A 108 -9.75 7.02 6.67
N GLY A 109 -10.90 6.84 7.34
CA GLY A 109 -11.46 5.50 7.61
C GLY A 109 -11.99 4.77 6.37
N GLY A 110 -12.10 5.44 5.22
CA GLY A 110 -12.56 4.85 3.96
C GLY A 110 -11.45 4.30 3.06
N PHE A 111 -10.19 4.35 3.51
CA PHE A 111 -9.02 3.96 2.73
C PHE A 111 -8.60 2.51 3.03
N ASN A 112 -8.40 1.72 1.98
CA ASN A 112 -7.89 0.35 2.05
C ASN A 112 -6.44 0.31 1.59
N LEU A 113 -5.58 -0.42 2.31
CA LEU A 113 -4.15 -0.52 2.00
C LEU A 113 -3.94 -1.26 0.67
N LEU A 114 -3.16 -0.66 -0.23
CA LEU A 114 -2.71 -1.26 -1.48
C LEU A 114 -1.28 -1.82 -1.37
N GLY A 115 -0.41 -1.15 -0.62
CA GLY A 115 0.98 -1.56 -0.44
C GLY A 115 1.70 -0.72 0.60
N ALA A 116 2.80 -1.25 1.12
CA ALA A 116 3.68 -0.56 2.06
C ALA A 116 5.14 -0.74 1.62
N PHE A 117 5.94 0.30 1.82
CA PHE A 117 7.35 0.34 1.46
C PHE A 117 8.13 0.90 2.63
N ASP A 118 9.15 0.18 3.06
CA ASP A 118 9.99 0.58 4.17
C ASP A 118 11.47 0.37 3.85
N SER A 119 12.32 1.19 4.46
CA SER A 119 13.77 1.07 4.39
C SER A 119 14.44 1.83 5.53
N ALA A 120 15.50 1.26 6.08
CA ALA A 120 16.42 1.91 7.01
C ALA A 120 17.81 2.14 6.38
N THR A 121 17.84 2.25 5.04
CA THR A 121 18.98 2.73 4.24
C THR A 121 18.48 3.49 3.02
N ASP A 122 19.31 4.36 2.44
CA ASP A 122 18.94 5.12 1.24
C ASP A 122 18.65 4.19 0.06
N THR A 123 17.41 4.24 -0.43
CA THR A 123 16.99 3.42 -1.56
C THR A 123 17.42 3.98 -2.92
N GLY A 124 17.84 5.25 -2.97
CA GLY A 124 17.75 6.03 -4.20
C GLY A 124 16.31 6.17 -4.68
N TRP A 125 16.12 6.78 -5.85
CA TRP A 125 14.81 6.80 -6.50
C TRP A 125 14.49 5.43 -7.09
N LEU A 126 13.37 4.85 -6.66
CA LEU A 126 12.85 3.60 -7.19
C LEU A 126 11.43 3.79 -7.71
N ASP A 127 11.19 3.37 -8.95
CA ASP A 127 9.84 3.37 -9.51
C ASP A 127 9.01 2.24 -8.91
N ARG A 128 7.78 2.59 -8.55
CA ARG A 128 6.78 1.72 -7.94
C ARG A 128 5.53 1.69 -8.81
N SER A 129 4.86 0.54 -8.81
CA SER A 129 3.58 0.34 -9.49
C SER A 129 2.68 -0.50 -8.60
N LEU A 130 1.48 0.00 -8.31
CA LEU A 130 0.47 -0.70 -7.54
C LEU A 130 -0.78 -0.87 -8.40
N LEU A 131 -1.16 -2.14 -8.62
CA LEU A 131 -2.31 -2.53 -9.42
C LEU A 131 -3.61 -2.37 -8.61
N VAL A 132 -4.62 -1.76 -9.23
CA VAL A 132 -5.98 -1.72 -8.71
C VAL A 132 -6.69 -3.03 -9.06
N GLY A 133 -7.21 -3.71 -8.03
CA GLY A 133 -7.96 -4.95 -8.18
C GLY A 133 -9.06 -5.08 -7.13
N GLY A 134 -9.93 -6.08 -7.30
CA GLY A 134 -10.97 -6.41 -6.33
C GLY A 134 -12.18 -5.47 -6.31
N LEU A 135 -12.29 -4.53 -7.26
CA LEU A 135 -13.48 -3.67 -7.38
C LEU A 135 -14.65 -4.48 -7.96
N ALA A 136 -15.85 -4.31 -7.38
CA ALA A 136 -17.07 -4.94 -7.90
C ALA A 136 -17.52 -4.33 -9.25
N ALA A 137 -17.24 -3.04 -9.45
CA ALA A 137 -17.46 -2.29 -10.67
C ALA A 137 -16.51 -1.09 -10.70
N PRO A 138 -16.30 -0.42 -11.87
CA PRO A 138 -15.62 0.87 -11.90
C PRO A 138 -16.21 1.86 -10.91
N ALA A 139 -15.36 2.63 -10.23
CA ALA A 139 -15.74 3.55 -9.18
C ALA A 139 -15.04 4.90 -9.35
N THR A 140 -15.34 5.85 -8.46
CA THR A 140 -14.54 7.07 -8.31
C THR A 140 -13.98 7.13 -6.90
N GLY A 141 -12.81 7.72 -6.74
CA GLY A 141 -12.07 7.58 -5.50
C GLY A 141 -10.80 8.42 -5.46
N ARG A 142 -9.98 8.17 -4.43
CA ARG A 142 -8.67 8.80 -4.24
C ARG A 142 -7.64 7.75 -3.88
N PHE A 143 -6.43 7.92 -4.36
CA PHE A 143 -5.27 7.27 -3.76
C PHE A 143 -4.74 8.14 -2.63
N ALA A 144 -4.05 7.53 -1.67
CA ALA A 144 -3.35 8.26 -0.63
C ALA A 144 -1.98 7.67 -0.35
N PHE A 145 -1.01 8.54 -0.14
CA PHE A 145 0.30 8.19 0.43
C PHE A 145 0.29 8.59 1.89
N ARG A 146 0.76 7.70 2.76
CA ARG A 146 0.88 7.96 4.18
C ARG A 146 2.31 7.70 4.61
N TYR A 147 3.00 8.75 5.03
CA TYR A 147 4.24 8.60 5.76
C TYR A 147 3.89 8.24 7.21
N VAL A 148 4.43 7.11 7.68
CA VAL A 148 4.11 6.54 8.99
C VAL A 148 5.39 6.17 9.74
N VAL A 149 5.45 6.58 10.99
CA VAL A 149 6.55 6.28 11.92
C VAL A 149 5.92 6.06 13.30
N ASP A 150 6.34 5.02 14.01
CA ASP A 150 5.83 4.68 15.33
C ASP A 150 6.42 5.56 16.44
N ASP A 151 7.73 5.82 16.39
CA ASP A 151 8.45 6.65 17.36
C ASP A 151 9.63 7.38 16.72
N THR A 152 9.52 8.71 16.61
CA THR A 152 10.54 9.59 16.01
C THR A 152 11.86 9.67 16.77
N ARG A 153 12.01 9.02 17.93
CA ARG A 153 13.30 8.92 18.63
C ARG A 153 14.24 7.89 18.01
N VAL A 154 13.65 6.88 17.38
CA VAL A 154 14.37 5.69 16.90
C VAL A 154 14.14 5.41 15.43
N ASN A 155 13.09 5.99 14.83
CA ASN A 155 12.71 5.81 13.43
C ASN A 155 12.36 7.14 12.77
N GLY A 156 12.19 7.10 11.46
CA GLY A 156 11.91 8.26 10.63
C GLY A 156 13.13 9.11 10.31
N ASP A 157 13.25 9.49 9.05
CA ASP A 157 14.27 10.40 8.55
C ASP A 157 13.64 11.34 7.51
N TYR A 158 13.77 11.01 6.22
CA TYR A 158 13.32 11.85 5.11
C TYR A 158 12.88 10.98 3.92
N ILE A 159 11.71 11.29 3.37
CA ILE A 159 11.16 10.57 2.22
C ILE A 159 10.77 11.52 1.12
N GLY A 160 10.87 11.06 -0.13
CA GLY A 160 10.49 11.80 -1.32
C GLY A 160 9.58 10.98 -2.23
N ILE A 161 8.56 11.62 -2.79
CA ILE A 161 7.68 11.05 -3.81
C ILE A 161 7.75 11.96 -5.04
N ASP A 162 7.85 11.35 -6.22
CA ASP A 162 7.91 12.06 -7.50
C ASP A 162 7.13 11.26 -8.57
N ASN A 163 6.87 11.87 -9.73
CA ASN A 163 6.32 11.24 -10.93
C ASN A 163 5.05 10.40 -10.70
N VAL A 164 4.10 10.93 -9.93
CA VAL A 164 2.83 10.23 -9.65
C VAL A 164 1.97 10.25 -10.89
N SER A 165 1.61 9.07 -11.39
CA SER A 165 0.71 8.92 -12.52
C SER A 165 -0.31 7.81 -12.32
N VAL A 166 -1.52 8.06 -12.82
CA VAL A 166 -2.57 7.05 -12.96
C VAL A 166 -3.06 7.09 -14.38
N ASN A 167 -2.69 6.06 -15.12
CA ASN A 167 -3.19 5.82 -16.46
C ASN A 167 -4.59 5.24 -16.32
N ALA A 168 -5.59 6.11 -16.30
CA ALA A 168 -6.96 5.68 -16.49
C ALA A 168 -7.03 5.07 -17.89
N ALA A 169 -7.11 3.73 -17.98
CA ALA A 169 -7.36 3.09 -19.26
C ALA A 169 -8.70 3.66 -19.74
N ALA A 170 -8.69 4.37 -20.86
CA ALA A 170 -9.92 4.83 -21.48
C ALA A 170 -10.80 3.60 -21.64
N ILE A 171 -11.84 3.46 -20.81
CA ILE A 171 -12.79 2.36 -20.92
C ILE A 171 -13.34 2.47 -22.34
N PRO A 172 -13.09 1.54 -23.27
CA PRO A 172 -13.89 1.49 -24.48
C PRO A 172 -15.27 1.07 -23.99
N THR A 173 -16.18 2.02 -23.72
CA THR A 173 -17.56 1.70 -23.39
C THR A 173 -18.09 0.80 -24.51
N PRO A 174 -18.38 -0.49 -24.28
CA PRO A 174 -18.85 -1.37 -25.36
C PRO A 174 -20.24 -0.97 -25.87
N GLY A 175 -20.96 -0.10 -25.17
CA GLY A 175 -22.30 0.35 -25.54
C GLY A 175 -22.36 1.53 -26.50
N THR A 176 -21.46 2.51 -26.42
CA THR A 176 -21.66 3.79 -27.12
C THR A 176 -21.35 3.68 -28.61
N VAL A 177 -20.32 2.92 -29.01
CA VAL A 177 -20.01 2.71 -30.44
C VAL A 177 -21.07 1.83 -31.09
N ALA A 178 -21.54 0.77 -30.41
CA ALA A 178 -22.60 -0.08 -30.93
C ALA A 178 -23.92 0.69 -31.11
N LEU A 179 -24.32 1.53 -30.14
CA LEU A 179 -25.54 2.34 -30.25
C LEU A 179 -25.42 3.49 -31.26
N VAL A 180 -24.25 4.11 -31.40
CA VAL A 180 -24.02 5.13 -32.44
C VAL A 180 -24.00 4.50 -33.84
N VAL A 181 -23.37 3.33 -34.01
CA VAL A 181 -23.37 2.59 -35.28
C VAL A 181 -24.77 2.08 -35.61
N LEU A 182 -25.52 1.54 -34.64
CA LEU A 182 -26.91 1.12 -34.83
C LEU A 182 -27.83 2.31 -35.12
N GLY A 183 -27.63 3.45 -34.45
CA GLY A 183 -28.38 4.69 -34.70
C GLY A 183 -28.11 5.26 -36.10
N LEU A 184 -26.86 5.22 -36.57
CA LEU A 184 -26.48 5.63 -37.93
C LEU A 184 -27.02 4.68 -39.00
N CYS A 185 -27.03 3.36 -38.74
CA CYS A 185 -27.62 2.37 -39.65
C CYS A 185 -29.16 2.49 -39.75
N ALA A 186 -29.85 2.79 -38.65
CA ALA A 186 -31.30 2.99 -38.63
C ALA A 186 -31.73 4.25 -39.43
N LEU A 187 -30.92 5.32 -39.42
CA LEU A 187 -31.18 6.54 -40.17
C LEU A 187 -30.89 6.40 -41.68
N ALA A 188 -29.94 5.54 -42.07
CA ALA A 188 -29.64 5.25 -43.47
C ALA A 188 -30.69 4.33 -44.14
N GLY A 189 -31.43 3.53 -43.37
CA GLY A 189 -32.44 2.60 -43.88
C GLY A 189 -33.82 3.20 -44.21
N VAL A 190 -34.13 4.41 -43.74
CA VAL A 190 -35.50 4.97 -43.79
C VAL A 190 -35.75 5.94 -44.95
N SER A 191 -34.73 6.30 -45.75
CA SER A 191 -34.85 7.35 -46.77
C SER A 191 -34.97 6.90 -48.23
N ARG A 192 -35.29 5.63 -48.54
CA ARG A 192 -35.63 5.23 -49.92
C ARG A 192 -37.14 5.14 -50.13
N LYS A 193 -37.64 6.25 -50.69
CA LYS A 193 -38.98 6.51 -51.19
C LYS A 193 -39.62 5.30 -51.88
N ARG A 194 -40.83 4.98 -51.42
CA ARG A 194 -41.81 4.11 -52.08
C ARG A 194 -42.28 4.74 -53.40
N LYS A 195 -42.34 3.94 -54.47
CA LYS A 195 -43.32 4.11 -55.57
C LYS A 195 -43.91 2.74 -55.93
N PRO A 196 -45.18 2.67 -56.38
CA PRO A 196 -45.90 1.41 -56.56
C PRO A 196 -45.90 0.92 -58.02
N ALA A 197 -46.34 -0.35 -58.15
CA ALA A 197 -46.88 -1.03 -59.34
C ALA A 197 -45.94 -1.85 -60.24
N SER A 198 -46.00 -3.17 -59.98
CA SER A 198 -46.16 -4.30 -60.92
C SER A 198 -45.29 -4.38 -62.19
N TRP A 199 -44.37 -5.34 -62.18
CA TRP A 199 -44.15 -6.27 -63.30
C TRP A 199 -43.58 -7.59 -62.79
N LEU A 200 -44.19 -8.70 -63.23
CA LEU A 200 -43.78 -10.08 -63.00
C LEU A 200 -42.54 -10.40 -63.86
N ALA A 201 -41.52 -11.05 -63.27
CA ALA A 201 -40.77 -12.14 -63.90
C ALA A 201 -39.80 -12.83 -62.92
N LEU A 202 -40.15 -14.08 -62.60
CA LEU A 202 -39.34 -15.28 -62.41
C LEU A 202 -37.94 -15.22 -61.75
N SER A 203 -37.90 -15.85 -60.57
CA SER A 203 -37.08 -17.02 -60.23
C SER A 203 -35.55 -16.94 -60.30
N GLY A 204 -34.91 -17.02 -59.12
CA GLY A 204 -33.53 -17.48 -58.99
C GLY A 204 -32.89 -17.33 -57.61
N LEU A 205 -32.77 -18.46 -56.91
CA LEU A 205 -31.73 -18.82 -55.92
C LEU A 205 -31.83 -18.37 -54.44
N ALA A 206 -32.08 -19.40 -53.61
CA ALA A 206 -31.46 -19.73 -52.32
C ALA A 206 -31.72 -18.84 -51.08
N LEU A 207 -32.85 -19.12 -50.43
CA LEU A 207 -33.01 -18.96 -48.98
C LEU A 207 -32.25 -20.09 -48.27
N MET A 208 -31.02 -19.84 -47.85
CA MET A 208 -30.42 -20.61 -46.75
C MET A 208 -30.94 -20.01 -45.45
N GLY A 209 -31.93 -20.69 -44.85
CA GLY A 209 -32.33 -20.44 -43.48
C GLY A 209 -31.17 -20.74 -42.56
N THR A 210 -30.63 -19.72 -41.89
CA THR A 210 -29.93 -19.94 -40.63
C THR A 210 -31.00 -19.95 -39.55
N THR A 211 -31.41 -21.15 -39.17
CA THR A 211 -32.09 -21.39 -37.92
C THR A 211 -31.21 -20.81 -36.81
N VAL A 212 -31.74 -19.85 -36.06
CA VAL A 212 -31.21 -19.48 -34.75
C VAL A 212 -31.28 -20.74 -33.90
N GLN A 213 -30.13 -21.39 -33.73
CA GLN A 213 -30.03 -22.55 -32.86
C GLN A 213 -29.94 -22.01 -31.43
N ALA A 214 -31.01 -22.24 -30.67
CA ALA A 214 -30.99 -22.03 -29.23
C ALA A 214 -29.81 -22.81 -28.64
N LEU A 215 -29.00 -22.10 -27.84
CA LEU A 215 -27.87 -22.65 -27.11
C LEU A 215 -28.35 -23.81 -26.20
N PRO A 216 -27.58 -24.89 -26.07
CA PRO A 216 -27.79 -25.82 -24.96
C PRO A 216 -27.60 -25.07 -23.64
N GLU A 217 -28.52 -25.26 -22.71
CA GLU A 217 -28.34 -24.87 -21.31
C GLU A 217 -27.15 -25.65 -20.77
N ASP A 218 -25.98 -25.02 -20.80
CA ASP A 218 -24.82 -25.22 -19.92
C ASP A 218 -23.68 -24.38 -20.53
N GLY A 219 -23.54 -23.13 -20.07
CA GLY A 219 -22.70 -22.09 -20.66
C GLY A 219 -21.19 -22.34 -20.62
N VAL A 220 -20.69 -23.29 -21.41
CA VAL A 220 -19.26 -23.54 -21.61
C VAL A 220 -18.93 -23.57 -23.10
N MET A 221 -18.06 -22.65 -23.54
CA MET A 221 -17.56 -22.60 -24.93
C MET A 221 -16.54 -23.72 -25.17
N THR A 222 -16.78 -24.58 -26.17
CA THR A 222 -15.84 -25.65 -26.56
C THR A 222 -14.96 -25.18 -27.72
N PHE A 223 -13.64 -25.27 -27.59
CA PHE A 223 -12.69 -24.89 -28.64
C PHE A 223 -12.00 -26.15 -29.22
N PRO A 224 -12.00 -26.36 -30.55
CA PRO A 224 -11.59 -27.62 -31.17
C PRO A 224 -10.08 -27.97 -31.09
N HIS A 225 -9.26 -27.15 -30.42
CA HIS A 225 -7.81 -27.40 -30.26
C HIS A 225 -7.33 -27.29 -28.79
N VAL A 226 -8.23 -27.39 -27.81
CA VAL A 226 -7.86 -27.34 -26.39
C VAL A 226 -7.98 -28.74 -25.79
N ASN A 227 -6.84 -29.35 -25.49
CA ASN A 227 -6.82 -30.60 -24.73
C ASN A 227 -6.83 -30.26 -23.23
N VAL A 228 -7.96 -30.47 -22.55
CA VAL A 228 -8.10 -30.21 -21.11
C VAL A 228 -7.46 -31.38 -20.37
N VAL A 229 -6.22 -31.20 -19.92
CA VAL A 229 -5.59 -32.13 -18.97
C VAL A 229 -6.13 -31.79 -17.59
N ALA A 230 -6.92 -32.69 -17.01
CA ALA A 230 -7.39 -32.57 -15.63
C ALA A 230 -6.18 -32.59 -14.69
N ARG A 231 -5.80 -31.42 -14.15
CA ARG A 231 -4.87 -31.35 -13.02
C ARG A 231 -5.55 -31.98 -11.81
N GLN A 232 -4.89 -32.96 -11.19
CA GLN A 232 -5.26 -33.42 -9.85
C GLN A 232 -5.26 -32.22 -8.89
N ALA A 233 -6.34 -32.10 -8.12
CA ALA A 233 -6.47 -31.08 -7.08
C ALA A 233 -5.34 -31.27 -6.04
N ALA A 234 -4.72 -30.16 -5.64
CA ALA A 234 -3.76 -30.17 -4.54
C ALA A 234 -4.44 -30.72 -3.27
N PRO A 235 -3.72 -31.45 -2.40
CA PRO A 235 -4.27 -31.94 -1.14
C PRO A 235 -4.84 -30.77 -0.34
N GLN A 236 -6.10 -30.88 0.07
CA GLN A 236 -6.71 -29.91 0.98
C GLN A 236 -5.92 -29.90 2.29
N PRO A 237 -5.56 -28.74 2.85
CA PRO A 237 -4.96 -28.68 4.17
C PRO A 237 -5.96 -29.23 5.18
N SER A 238 -5.51 -30.22 5.95
CA SER A 238 -6.27 -30.80 7.06
C SER A 238 -6.64 -29.70 8.06
N ALA A 239 -7.90 -29.72 8.49
CA ALA A 239 -8.48 -28.81 9.45
C ALA A 239 -7.60 -28.61 10.71
N GLY A 240 -7.44 -27.35 11.13
CA GLY A 240 -6.94 -27.03 12.47
C GLY A 240 -6.17 -25.71 12.56
N TRP A 241 -6.72 -24.59 12.08
CA TRP A 241 -6.10 -23.26 12.27
C TRP A 241 -6.96 -22.42 13.20
N ASP A 242 -6.92 -22.73 14.49
CA ASP A 242 -7.35 -21.82 15.53
C ASP A 242 -6.15 -20.93 15.95
N ALA A 243 -6.31 -19.64 15.68
CA ALA A 243 -5.68 -18.49 16.33
C ALA A 243 -4.20 -18.57 16.76
N GLY A 244 -3.32 -17.91 15.98
CA GLY A 244 -2.14 -17.24 16.54
C GLY A 244 -0.83 -17.47 15.78
N GLY A 245 -0.46 -16.49 14.94
CA GLY A 245 0.92 -16.24 14.48
C GLY A 245 1.59 -17.31 13.61
N LEU A 246 2.49 -16.89 12.71
CA LEU A 246 3.37 -17.82 12.00
C LEU A 246 4.34 -18.48 13.01
N LYS A 247 4.16 -19.76 13.29
CA LYS A 247 5.06 -20.56 14.13
C LYS A 247 6.00 -21.36 13.23
N ALA A 248 7.28 -21.01 13.21
CA ALA A 248 8.32 -21.78 12.52
C ALA A 248 9.21 -22.45 13.55
N TYR A 249 9.50 -23.74 13.35
CA TYR A 249 10.45 -24.49 14.18
C TYR A 249 11.80 -24.58 13.47
N LYS A 250 12.88 -24.30 14.21
CA LYS A 250 14.25 -24.46 13.72
C LYS A 250 14.83 -25.74 14.28
N ASP A 251 15.15 -26.68 13.41
CA ASP A 251 15.78 -27.95 13.81
C ASP A 251 17.18 -27.67 14.38
N PRO A 252 17.49 -28.08 15.63
CA PRO A 252 18.79 -27.84 16.26
C PRO A 252 19.95 -28.62 15.62
N ALA A 253 19.69 -29.70 14.88
CA ALA A 253 20.73 -30.50 14.25
C ALA A 253 21.13 -29.98 12.85
N THR A 254 20.16 -29.44 12.11
CA THR A 254 20.36 -29.04 10.69
C THR A 254 20.19 -27.55 10.43
N GLY A 255 19.65 -26.80 11.39
CA GLY A 255 19.46 -25.34 11.32
C GLY A 255 18.39 -24.88 10.34
N LYS A 256 17.67 -25.80 9.68
CA LYS A 256 16.63 -25.48 8.71
C LYS A 256 15.31 -25.15 9.40
N LEU A 257 14.57 -24.21 8.81
CA LEU A 257 13.23 -23.83 9.24
C LEU A 257 12.21 -24.76 8.58
N GLY A 258 11.29 -25.29 9.38
CA GLY A 258 10.19 -26.12 8.92
C GLY A 258 8.96 -25.93 9.79
N ASP A 259 7.84 -26.50 9.33
CA ASP A 259 6.59 -26.48 10.07
C ASP A 259 6.72 -27.36 11.33
N PRO A 260 6.35 -26.84 12.52
CA PRO A 260 6.43 -27.61 13.75
C PRO A 260 5.48 -28.80 13.71
N THR A 261 5.94 -29.96 14.19
CA THR A 261 5.02 -31.06 14.50
C THR A 261 4.06 -30.65 15.63
N PRO A 262 2.86 -31.26 15.74
CA PRO A 262 1.88 -30.89 16.75
C PRO A 262 2.41 -30.92 18.20
N GLU A 263 3.30 -31.86 18.52
CA GLU A 263 3.94 -31.94 19.85
C GLU A 263 4.93 -30.79 20.09
N GLN A 264 5.68 -30.38 19.07
CA GLN A 264 6.62 -29.26 19.15
C GLN A 264 5.90 -27.92 19.25
N ALA A 265 4.78 -27.77 18.55
CA ALA A 265 3.92 -26.59 18.68
C ALA A 265 3.35 -26.47 20.10
N ALA A 266 2.88 -27.59 20.68
CA ALA A 266 2.38 -27.63 22.05
C ALA A 266 3.48 -27.32 23.09
N ALA A 267 4.70 -27.82 22.88
CA ALA A 267 5.85 -27.51 23.74
C ALA A 267 6.25 -26.02 23.68
N LEU A 268 6.19 -25.40 22.49
CA LEU A 268 6.46 -23.98 22.32
C LEU A 268 5.39 -23.11 23.00
N ASP A 269 4.12 -23.48 22.87
CA ASP A 269 3.02 -22.80 23.56
C ASP A 269 3.07 -22.96 25.09
N ALA A 270 3.60 -24.10 25.57
CA ALA A 270 3.86 -24.30 26.99
C ALA A 270 5.03 -23.42 27.47
N ALA A 271 6.11 -23.30 26.69
CA ALA A 271 7.25 -22.45 27.01
C ALA A 271 6.88 -20.95 27.03
N ILE A 272 6.08 -20.48 26.08
CA ILE A 272 5.59 -19.09 26.04
C ILE A 272 4.72 -18.80 27.26
N ARG A 273 3.82 -19.72 27.63
CA ARG A 273 2.97 -19.59 28.82
C ARG A 273 3.78 -19.65 30.13
N ALA A 274 4.81 -20.49 30.20
CA ALA A 274 5.70 -20.57 31.35
C ALA A 274 6.56 -19.30 31.52
N GLY A 275 7.02 -18.70 30.41
CA GLY A 275 7.75 -17.42 30.42
C GLY A 275 6.88 -16.24 30.86
N ALA A 276 5.57 -16.29 30.58
CA ALA A 276 4.61 -15.28 31.02
C ALA A 276 4.19 -15.40 32.50
N ALA A 277 4.46 -16.54 33.15
CA ALA A 277 3.99 -16.85 34.51
C ALA A 277 5.09 -16.90 35.59
N GLY A 278 6.32 -16.43 35.30
CA GLY A 278 7.39 -16.32 36.30
C GLY A 278 7.20 -15.12 37.24
N PRO A 279 7.58 -15.21 38.54
CA PRO A 279 7.48 -14.07 39.44
C PRO A 279 8.38 -12.93 38.93
N LYS A 280 7.85 -11.71 38.83
CA LYS A 280 8.64 -10.51 38.56
C LYS A 280 9.67 -10.36 39.69
N ALA A 281 10.90 -10.83 39.46
CA ALA A 281 12.00 -10.65 40.38
C ALA A 281 12.23 -9.15 40.54
N ARG A 282 11.89 -8.61 41.72
CA ARG A 282 12.24 -7.25 42.10
C ARG A 282 13.76 -7.23 42.22
N ALA A 283 14.44 -6.67 41.22
CA ALA A 283 15.88 -6.52 41.23
C ALA A 283 16.31 -5.85 42.55
N ALA A 284 17.18 -6.53 43.30
CA ALA A 284 17.71 -6.00 44.55
C ALA A 284 18.54 -4.76 44.24
N ALA A 285 18.36 -3.69 45.02
CA ALA A 285 19.15 -2.47 44.86
C ALA A 285 20.65 -2.77 45.04
N PRO A 286 21.54 -2.28 44.14
CA PRO A 286 22.96 -2.57 44.21
C PRO A 286 23.58 -1.98 45.48
N ARG A 287 24.42 -2.77 46.17
CA ARG A 287 25.16 -2.32 47.35
C ARG A 287 26.33 -1.43 46.92
N MET A 288 26.36 -0.19 47.40
CA MET A 288 27.53 0.69 47.27
C MET A 288 28.65 0.23 48.23
N ILE A 289 29.85 0.01 47.70
CA ILE A 289 31.09 -0.07 48.48
C ILE A 289 31.81 1.27 48.33
N ARG A 290 32.15 1.93 49.44
CA ARG A 290 32.95 3.17 49.45
C ARG A 290 34.40 2.85 49.80
N PRO A 291 35.38 3.00 48.89
CA PRO A 291 36.79 2.85 49.22
C PRO A 291 37.31 4.09 50.00
N PRO A 292 38.34 3.95 50.86
CA PRO A 292 38.78 5.02 51.76
C PRO A 292 39.44 6.23 51.08
N HIS A 293 39.83 6.11 49.80
CA HIS A 293 40.54 7.15 49.06
C HIS A 293 39.88 7.40 47.71
N GLY A 294 38.73 8.09 47.72
CA GLY A 294 38.30 9.05 46.69
C GLY A 294 38.26 8.65 45.20
N GLY A 295 38.24 7.37 44.84
CA GLY A 295 38.14 6.92 43.45
C GLY A 295 36.83 6.16 43.17
N VAL A 296 36.16 6.50 42.06
CA VAL A 296 35.02 5.72 41.54
C VAL A 296 35.58 4.61 40.64
N GLY A 297 35.52 3.37 41.09
CA GLY A 297 35.81 2.19 40.26
C GLY A 297 34.52 1.60 39.70
N MET A 298 34.45 1.37 38.38
CA MET A 298 33.36 0.62 37.75
C MET A 298 33.67 -0.88 37.74
N VAL A 299 32.69 -1.70 38.12
CA VAL A 299 32.66 -3.13 37.74
C VAL A 299 31.79 -3.22 36.50
N LEU A 300 32.38 -3.62 35.37
CA LEU A 300 31.62 -4.00 34.18
C LEU A 300 31.01 -5.37 34.43
N ASP A 301 29.73 -5.39 34.81
CA ASP A 301 28.88 -6.55 34.62
C ASP A 301 28.29 -6.51 33.20
N ASN A 302 28.21 -7.66 32.55
CA ASN A 302 28.04 -7.80 31.10
C ASN A 302 26.60 -7.53 30.60
N SER A 303 25.83 -6.72 31.33
CA SER A 303 24.49 -6.28 30.95
C SER A 303 24.54 -4.86 30.41
N GLN A 304 24.55 -4.73 29.07
CA GLN A 304 24.48 -3.44 28.38
C GLN A 304 23.15 -2.73 28.67
N THR A 305 23.17 -1.67 29.46
CA THR A 305 22.14 -0.62 29.41
C THR A 305 22.73 0.69 29.97
N PRO A 306 22.99 1.71 29.13
CA PRO A 306 23.44 3.01 29.61
C PRO A 306 22.25 3.81 30.16
N TYR A 307 22.39 4.40 31.34
CA TYR A 307 21.49 5.42 31.87
C TYR A 307 22.29 6.67 32.27
N SER A 308 21.73 7.84 31.99
CA SER A 308 22.25 9.14 32.43
C SER A 308 21.38 9.69 33.56
N VAL A 309 22.01 10.30 34.57
CA VAL A 309 21.31 11.02 35.64
C VAL A 309 21.75 12.48 35.60
N VAL A 310 20.81 13.39 35.39
CA VAL A 310 21.05 14.83 35.50
C VAL A 310 20.72 15.26 36.94
N PRO A 311 21.65 15.91 37.67
CA PRO A 311 21.34 16.40 39.01
C PRO A 311 20.52 17.69 38.92
N HIS A 312 19.34 17.69 39.53
CA HIS A 312 18.55 18.88 39.78
C HIS A 312 19.23 19.69 40.89
N ALA A 313 19.75 20.88 40.58
CA ALA A 313 20.21 21.81 41.60
C ALA A 313 18.99 22.28 42.42
N LYS A 314 19.04 22.09 43.74
CA LYS A 314 18.11 22.70 44.69
C LYS A 314 18.93 23.65 45.55
N GLY A 315 18.50 24.91 45.56
CA GLY A 315 19.17 25.97 46.30
C GLY A 315 19.01 25.87 47.82
N GLU A 316 19.90 26.65 48.43
CA GLU A 316 19.72 27.49 49.62
C GLU A 316 20.05 26.97 51.03
N GLN A 317 20.79 27.86 51.73
CA GLN A 317 20.97 28.04 53.18
C GLN A 317 21.84 26.99 53.90
N LYS A 318 22.96 27.34 54.57
CA LYS A 318 23.24 28.47 55.46
C LYS A 318 24.74 28.81 55.44
#